data_AF-A0A6H1TZ65-F1
#
_entry.id   AF-A0A6H1TZ65-F1
#
_cell.length_a   1.000
_cell.length_b   1.000
_cell.length_c   1.000
_cell.angle_alpha   90.00
_cell.angle_beta   90.00
_cell.angle_gamma   90.00
#
_symmetry.space_group_name_H-M   'P 1'
#
loop_
_entity.id
_entity.type
_entity.pdbx_description
1 polymer ?
#
loop_
_entity_poly.entity_id
_entity_poly.type
_entity_poly.pdbx_seq_one_letter_code
_entity_poly.pdbx_strand_id
1 'polypeptide(L)'
;MSISLIDIATYYEGLPHQKHALEILQQQIESDRPALLEDGSPFTQIWRNSPQAAETFPRVEIISNSKQLQAQWGGETFTIDASEMNVFVMDAPDPETGTIKAREMSGDRIVDYSVDPQTGNIAVGVMLNYYAATTTSAVFIIDPQPGGYAIYRGSIPGPEPLPDRDFSTYSLSSIQSVRFVEGYLQVVEIDPPGNMALVVFKPSNSPAMEYSGCLNLEVVESTRGGLCSNRES
;
A
#
# COMPACT_ATOMS: atom_id res chain seq x y z
N MET A 1 -17.44 -19.50 26.98
CA MET A 1 -17.34 -18.71 25.73
C MET A 1 -17.04 -19.68 24.60
N SER A 2 -17.80 -19.60 23.51
CA SER A 2 -17.61 -20.41 22.31
C SER A 2 -17.06 -19.51 21.20
N ILE A 3 -16.12 -20.04 20.41
CA ILE A 3 -15.61 -19.37 19.21
C ILE A 3 -16.62 -19.55 18.05
N SER A 4 -16.84 -18.51 17.25
CA SER A 4 -17.70 -18.53 16.07
C SER A 4 -16.89 -18.92 14.83
N LEU A 5 -17.42 -19.82 13.99
CA LEU A 5 -16.79 -20.16 12.71
C LEU A 5 -16.76 -18.97 11.74
N ILE A 6 -17.74 -18.06 11.85
CA ILE A 6 -17.74 -16.81 11.08
C ILE A 6 -16.57 -15.93 11.53
N ASP A 7 -16.37 -15.79 12.84
CA ASP A 7 -15.26 -14.98 13.37
C ASP A 7 -13.90 -15.57 13.00
N ILE A 8 -13.77 -16.90 12.96
CA ILE A 8 -12.56 -17.60 12.47
C ILE A 8 -12.21 -17.17 11.04
N ALA A 9 -13.21 -17.07 10.16
CA ALA A 9 -13.02 -16.63 8.78
C ALA A 9 -12.73 -15.12 8.68
N THR A 10 -13.25 -14.30 9.59
CA THR A 10 -13.09 -12.83 9.53
C THR A 10 -11.79 -12.32 10.19
N TYR A 11 -11.34 -12.94 11.28
CA TYR A 11 -10.32 -12.33 12.15
C TYR A 11 -9.06 -13.16 12.36
N TYR A 12 -9.07 -14.45 12.01
CA TYR A 12 -7.99 -15.39 12.39
C TYR A 12 -7.25 -15.98 11.19
N GLU A 13 -7.36 -15.35 10.02
CA GLU A 13 -6.69 -15.79 8.79
C GLU A 13 -5.16 -15.65 8.89
N GLY A 14 -4.43 -16.71 8.48
CA GLY A 14 -2.98 -16.70 8.37
C GLY A 14 -2.21 -17.00 9.66
N LEU A 15 -2.91 -17.30 10.77
CA LEU A 15 -2.25 -17.62 12.04
C LEU A 15 -1.66 -19.04 12.05
N PRO A 16 -0.46 -19.26 12.66
CA PRO A 16 0.22 -20.57 12.61
C PRO A 16 -0.58 -21.75 13.16
N HIS A 17 -1.47 -21.51 14.13
CA HIS A 17 -2.29 -22.54 14.77
C HIS A 17 -3.63 -22.78 14.07
N GLN A 18 -4.01 -21.93 13.11
CA GLN A 18 -5.30 -22.00 12.41
C GLN A 18 -5.42 -23.32 11.63
N LYS A 19 -4.37 -23.71 10.90
CA LYS A 19 -4.35 -24.97 10.14
C LYS A 19 -4.66 -26.18 11.03
N HIS A 20 -3.99 -26.26 12.18
CA HIS A 20 -4.19 -27.38 13.10
C HIS A 20 -5.61 -27.40 13.71
N ALA A 21 -6.15 -26.23 14.07
CA ALA A 21 -7.53 -26.13 14.55
C ALA A 21 -8.56 -26.54 13.49
N LEU A 22 -8.33 -26.15 12.22
CA LEU A 22 -9.20 -26.52 11.09
C LEU A 22 -9.10 -28.02 10.75
N GLU A 23 -7.92 -28.63 10.89
CA GLU A 23 -7.75 -30.08 10.74
C GLU A 23 -8.61 -30.87 11.75
N ILE A 24 -8.63 -30.43 13.02
CA ILE A 24 -9.47 -31.05 14.06
C ILE A 24 -10.95 -30.90 13.73
N LEU A 25 -11.37 -29.71 13.29
CA LEU A 25 -12.76 -29.46 12.91
C LEU A 25 -13.18 -30.30 11.70
N GLN A 26 -12.30 -30.42 10.70
CA GLN A 26 -12.53 -31.24 9.52
C GLN A 26 -12.76 -32.71 9.90
N GLN A 27 -11.91 -33.30 10.75
CA GLN A 27 -12.07 -34.69 11.21
C GLN A 27 -13.43 -34.92 11.87
N GLN A 28 -13.92 -33.96 12.67
CA GLN A 28 -15.23 -34.06 13.30
C GLN A 28 -16.37 -34.02 12.26
N ILE A 29 -16.27 -33.16 11.24
CA ILE A 29 -17.27 -33.07 10.17
C ILE A 29 -17.26 -34.33 9.30
N GLU A 30 -16.08 -34.87 8.97
CA GLU A 30 -15.94 -36.12 8.23
C GLU A 30 -16.58 -37.31 8.97
N SER A 31 -16.45 -37.34 10.29
CA SER A 31 -17.10 -38.35 11.14
C SER A 31 -18.62 -38.20 11.14
N ASP A 32 -19.13 -36.99 11.39
CA ASP A 32 -20.53 -36.80 11.77
C ASP A 32 -21.43 -36.42 10.58
N ARG A 33 -20.88 -35.71 9.58
CA ARG A 33 -21.61 -35.17 8.42
C ARG A 33 -20.71 -35.08 7.17
N PRO A 34 -20.18 -36.20 6.65
CA PRO A 34 -19.25 -36.20 5.52
C PRO A 34 -19.82 -35.52 4.26
N ALA A 35 -21.14 -35.61 4.03
CA ALA A 35 -21.84 -34.99 2.90
C ALA A 35 -21.68 -33.45 2.82
N LEU A 36 -21.30 -32.78 3.92
CA LEU A 36 -20.99 -31.34 3.89
C LEU A 36 -19.67 -31.03 3.18
N LEU A 37 -18.71 -31.96 3.16
CA LEU A 37 -17.38 -31.77 2.56
C LEU A 37 -17.24 -32.42 1.19
N GLU A 38 -18.23 -33.20 0.77
CA GLU A 38 -18.26 -33.83 -0.56
C GLU A 38 -18.24 -32.77 -1.68
N ASP A 39 -17.56 -33.12 -2.76
CA ASP A 39 -17.49 -32.29 -3.97
C ASP A 39 -18.90 -32.03 -4.52
N GLY A 40 -19.27 -30.75 -4.62
CA GLY A 40 -20.58 -30.33 -5.13
C GLY A 40 -21.66 -30.23 -4.07
N SER A 41 -21.36 -30.47 -2.79
CA SER A 41 -22.24 -30.11 -1.68
C SER A 41 -22.50 -28.59 -1.66
N PRO A 42 -23.64 -28.10 -1.12
CA PRO A 42 -23.89 -26.67 -1.02
C PRO A 42 -22.77 -25.90 -0.31
N PHE A 43 -22.15 -26.50 0.72
CA PHE A 43 -21.01 -25.90 1.42
C PHE A 43 -19.78 -25.79 0.50
N THR A 44 -19.36 -26.87 -0.16
CA THR A 44 -18.20 -26.81 -1.08
C THR A 44 -18.49 -25.95 -2.30
N GLN A 45 -19.74 -25.87 -2.77
CA GLN A 45 -20.14 -24.97 -3.84
C GLN A 45 -20.09 -23.51 -3.38
N ILE A 46 -20.60 -23.15 -2.20
CA ILE A 46 -20.49 -21.78 -1.69
C ILE A 46 -19.01 -21.41 -1.46
N TRP A 47 -18.22 -22.35 -0.96
CA TRP A 47 -16.81 -22.14 -0.67
C TRP A 47 -15.92 -22.07 -1.93
N ARG A 48 -16.20 -22.89 -2.96
CA ARG A 48 -15.38 -23.00 -4.19
C ARG A 48 -15.97 -22.22 -5.36
N ASN A 49 -17.30 -22.29 -5.55
CA ASN A 49 -18.06 -21.56 -6.56
C ASN A 49 -18.66 -20.30 -5.93
N SER A 50 -17.82 -19.46 -5.35
CA SER A 50 -18.22 -18.08 -5.18
C SER A 50 -18.32 -17.49 -6.60
N PRO A 51 -19.50 -17.13 -7.14
CA PRO A 51 -19.61 -16.41 -8.41
C PRO A 51 -18.92 -15.04 -8.34
N GLN A 52 -18.49 -14.69 -7.12
CA GLN A 52 -17.60 -13.64 -6.71
C GLN A 52 -16.54 -14.23 -5.76
N ALA A 53 -15.53 -14.91 -6.30
CA ALA A 53 -14.20 -14.35 -6.02
C ALA A 53 -14.12 -13.06 -6.85
N ALA A 54 -14.97 -12.08 -6.50
CA ALA A 54 -14.73 -10.71 -6.84
C ALA A 54 -13.29 -10.49 -6.39
N GLU A 55 -12.49 -9.89 -7.25
CA GLU A 55 -11.19 -9.36 -6.86
C GLU A 55 -11.43 -8.53 -5.59
N THR A 56 -11.25 -9.12 -4.40
CA THR A 56 -11.53 -8.47 -3.12
C THR A 56 -10.61 -7.27 -2.93
N PHE A 57 -9.52 -7.30 -3.67
CA PHE A 57 -8.56 -6.23 -3.83
C PHE A 57 -8.48 -5.87 -5.30
N PRO A 58 -8.32 -4.59 -5.63
CA PRO A 58 -8.17 -4.17 -7.00
C PRO A 58 -6.99 -4.89 -7.65
N ARG A 59 -7.17 -5.39 -8.88
CA ARG A 59 -6.02 -5.73 -9.73
C ARG A 59 -5.46 -4.46 -10.32
N VAL A 60 -4.16 -4.26 -10.22
CA VAL A 60 -3.52 -3.01 -10.58
C VAL A 60 -2.32 -3.29 -11.48
N GLU A 61 -2.12 -2.46 -12.49
CA GLU A 61 -0.96 -2.48 -13.36
C GLU A 61 -0.55 -1.06 -13.74
N ILE A 62 0.77 -0.81 -13.81
CA ILE A 62 1.30 0.43 -14.37
C ILE A 62 1.41 0.26 -15.88
N ILE A 63 0.71 1.09 -16.63
CA ILE A 63 0.65 1.03 -18.10
C ILE A 63 1.11 2.37 -18.72
N SER A 64 1.05 2.45 -20.05
CA SER A 64 1.32 3.68 -20.82
C SER A 64 2.67 4.33 -20.47
N ASN A 65 3.75 3.54 -20.48
CA ASN A 65 5.10 3.98 -20.10
C ASN A 65 5.14 4.69 -18.74
N SER A 66 4.44 4.12 -17.75
CA SER A 66 4.34 4.66 -16.40
C SER A 66 3.58 5.97 -16.25
N LYS A 67 2.76 6.37 -17.23
CA LYS A 67 1.89 7.56 -17.13
C LYS A 67 0.52 7.25 -16.52
N GLN A 68 0.12 5.98 -16.52
CA GLN A 68 -1.23 5.57 -16.14
C GLN A 68 -1.19 4.35 -15.22
N LEU A 69 -2.13 4.32 -14.28
CA LEU A 69 -2.48 3.15 -13.50
C LEU A 69 -3.76 2.56 -14.10
N GLN A 70 -3.71 1.33 -14.58
CA GLN A 70 -4.92 0.57 -14.87
C GLN A 70 -5.28 -0.24 -13.64
N ALA A 71 -6.52 -0.13 -13.20
CA ALA A 71 -6.97 -0.91 -12.07
C ALA A 71 -8.41 -1.41 -12.26
N GLN A 72 -8.67 -2.61 -11.73
CA GLN A 72 -9.94 -3.31 -11.89
C GLN A 72 -10.50 -3.62 -10.51
N TRP A 73 -11.73 -3.18 -10.25
CA TRP A 73 -12.49 -3.51 -9.04
C TRP A 73 -13.99 -3.44 -9.35
N GLY A 74 -14.79 -4.19 -8.60
CA GLY A 74 -16.25 -4.22 -8.81
C GLY A 74 -16.69 -4.72 -10.19
N GLY A 75 -15.80 -5.38 -10.95
CA GLY A 75 -16.05 -5.80 -12.33
C GLY A 75 -15.86 -4.69 -13.38
N GLU A 76 -15.44 -3.50 -12.98
CA GLU A 76 -15.16 -2.36 -13.85
C GLU A 76 -13.65 -2.12 -13.96
N THR A 77 -13.21 -1.52 -15.07
CA THR A 77 -11.83 -1.13 -15.30
C THR A 77 -11.72 0.38 -15.29
N PHE A 78 -10.79 0.89 -14.50
CA PHE A 78 -10.48 2.31 -14.35
C PHE A 78 -9.07 2.56 -14.86
N THR A 79 -8.88 3.71 -15.50
CA THR A 79 -7.56 4.21 -15.90
C THR A 79 -7.37 5.54 -15.21
N ILE A 80 -6.31 5.65 -14.43
CA ILE A 80 -6.02 6.81 -13.59
C ILE A 80 -4.72 7.42 -14.11
N ASP A 81 -4.79 8.67 -14.57
CA ASP A 81 -3.63 9.37 -15.07
C ASP A 81 -2.77 9.88 -13.90
N ALA A 82 -1.44 9.75 -14.01
CA ALA A 82 -0.52 10.30 -13.01
C ALA A 82 -0.76 11.81 -12.78
N SER A 83 -1.20 12.54 -13.81
CA SER A 83 -1.50 13.96 -13.73
C SER A 83 -2.70 14.30 -12.85
N GLU A 84 -3.60 13.35 -12.57
CA GLU A 84 -4.70 13.53 -11.61
C GLU A 84 -4.19 13.59 -10.16
N MET A 85 -3.01 13.04 -9.90
CA MET A 85 -2.36 13.02 -8.59
C MET A 85 -1.63 14.35 -8.38
N ASN A 86 -2.38 15.36 -7.95
CA ASN A 86 -1.87 16.70 -7.62
C ASN A 86 -1.64 16.89 -6.12
N VAL A 87 -0.64 17.67 -5.74
CA VAL A 87 -0.32 17.97 -4.34
C VAL A 87 0.40 19.30 -4.22
N PHE A 88 0.16 20.02 -3.13
CA PHE A 88 0.91 21.22 -2.78
C PHE A 88 2.21 20.83 -2.05
N VAL A 89 3.34 20.95 -2.73
CA VAL A 89 4.65 20.56 -2.21
C VAL A 89 5.32 21.78 -1.57
N MET A 90 5.67 21.69 -0.30
CA MET A 90 6.20 22.80 0.49
C MET A 90 7.63 23.21 0.12
N ASP A 91 8.43 22.25 -0.33
CA ASP A 91 9.87 22.34 -0.58
C ASP A 91 10.21 22.01 -2.05
N ALA A 92 9.33 22.39 -2.97
CA ALA A 92 9.53 22.09 -4.38
C ALA A 92 10.68 22.92 -5.00
N PRO A 93 11.61 22.28 -5.72
CA PRO A 93 12.65 22.99 -6.46
C PRO A 93 12.06 23.67 -7.71
N ASP A 94 12.26 24.97 -7.84
CA ASP A 94 11.87 25.76 -9.00
C ASP A 94 12.94 25.66 -10.12
N PRO A 95 12.62 25.05 -11.27
CA PRO A 95 13.59 24.85 -12.35
C PRO A 95 13.99 26.15 -13.06
N GLU A 96 13.19 27.22 -12.96
CA GLU A 96 13.48 28.51 -13.59
C GLU A 96 14.42 29.36 -12.73
N THR A 97 14.22 29.32 -11.41
CA THR A 97 14.92 30.20 -10.47
C THR A 97 15.99 29.48 -9.64
N GLY A 98 15.96 28.14 -9.59
CA GLY A 98 16.80 27.33 -8.71
C GLY A 98 16.45 27.46 -7.23
N THR A 99 15.37 28.16 -6.89
CA THR A 99 14.93 28.36 -5.50
C THR A 99 14.03 27.22 -5.04
N ILE A 100 13.96 27.01 -3.72
CA ILE A 100 13.00 26.10 -3.10
C ILE A 100 11.81 26.93 -2.62
N LYS A 101 10.60 26.57 -3.06
CA LYS A 101 9.37 27.26 -2.65
C LYS A 101 8.17 26.33 -2.71
N ALA A 102 7.15 26.66 -1.91
CA ALA A 102 5.90 25.92 -1.94
C ALA A 102 5.15 26.14 -3.26
N ARG A 103 4.65 25.07 -3.89
CA ARG A 103 3.81 25.15 -5.12
C ARG A 103 2.97 23.90 -5.33
N GLU A 104 1.91 24.06 -6.11
CA GLU A 104 1.14 22.93 -6.62
C GLU A 104 1.93 22.19 -7.70
N MET A 105 1.90 20.86 -7.65
CA MET A 105 2.54 19.97 -8.61
C MET A 105 1.59 18.82 -8.95
N SER A 106 1.69 18.32 -10.17
CA SER A 106 0.96 17.13 -10.63
C SER A 106 1.94 16.00 -10.92
N GLY A 107 1.47 14.76 -10.81
CA GLY A 107 2.27 13.59 -11.15
C GLY A 107 2.69 13.57 -12.61
N ASP A 108 3.98 13.34 -12.83
CA ASP A 108 4.54 13.07 -14.16
C ASP A 108 4.60 11.57 -14.44
N ARG A 109 5.04 10.75 -13.47
CA ARG A 109 5.23 9.31 -13.67
C ARG A 109 4.90 8.51 -12.42
N ILE A 110 4.20 7.40 -12.58
CA ILE A 110 4.00 6.40 -11.53
C ILE A 110 5.26 5.53 -11.42
N VAL A 111 5.80 5.44 -10.22
CA VAL A 111 7.07 4.74 -9.94
C VAL A 111 6.83 3.33 -9.45
N ASP A 112 5.94 3.18 -8.48
CA ASP A 112 5.59 1.89 -7.87
C ASP A 112 4.19 1.98 -7.24
N TYR A 113 3.60 0.84 -6.91
CA TYR A 113 2.34 0.78 -6.18
C TYR A 113 2.30 -0.42 -5.22
N SER A 114 1.38 -0.36 -4.27
CA SER A 114 0.99 -1.50 -3.43
C SER A 114 -0.49 -1.44 -3.13
N VAL A 115 -1.14 -2.59 -3.14
CA VAL A 115 -2.53 -2.74 -2.70
C VAL A 115 -2.52 -3.20 -1.25
N ASP A 116 -3.31 -2.56 -0.40
CA ASP A 116 -3.53 -2.99 0.98
C ASP A 116 -4.48 -4.20 0.97
N PRO A 117 -4.03 -5.39 1.41
CA PRO A 117 -4.87 -6.59 1.47
C PRO A 117 -5.89 -6.54 2.61
N GLN A 118 -6.00 -5.46 3.38
CA GLN A 118 -7.06 -5.30 4.38
C GLN A 118 -8.18 -4.39 3.87
N THR A 119 -7.84 -3.33 3.16
CA THR A 119 -8.80 -2.28 2.78
C THR A 119 -9.07 -2.20 1.28
N GLY A 120 -8.17 -2.73 0.44
CA GLY A 120 -8.22 -2.51 -1.01
C GLY A 120 -7.70 -1.15 -1.46
N ASN A 121 -7.28 -0.29 -0.53
CA ASN A 121 -6.60 0.95 -0.86
C ASN A 121 -5.33 0.68 -1.67
N ILE A 122 -5.05 1.54 -2.64
CA ILE A 122 -3.87 1.44 -3.50
C ILE A 122 -2.96 2.60 -3.17
N ALA A 123 -1.81 2.33 -2.55
CA ALA A 123 -0.76 3.31 -2.39
C ALA A 123 0.06 3.38 -3.69
N VAL A 124 0.30 4.60 -4.17
CA VAL A 124 1.00 4.86 -5.43
C VAL A 124 2.12 5.86 -5.17
N GLY A 125 3.35 5.46 -5.46
CA GLY A 125 4.51 6.35 -5.47
C GLY A 125 4.61 7.06 -6.81
N VAL A 126 4.69 8.38 -6.79
CA VAL A 126 4.64 9.22 -7.99
C VAL A 126 5.83 10.15 -8.02
N MET A 127 6.50 10.19 -9.17
CA MET A 127 7.45 11.25 -9.52
C MET A 127 6.66 12.46 -10.02
N LEU A 128 6.81 13.60 -9.33
CA LEU A 128 6.17 14.86 -9.69
C LEU A 128 7.03 15.65 -10.67
N ASN A 129 8.35 15.64 -10.48
CA ASN A 129 9.31 16.18 -11.45
C ASN A 129 10.70 15.54 -11.29
N TYR A 130 11.55 15.82 -12.26
CA TYR A 130 12.98 15.56 -12.21
C TYR A 130 13.73 16.76 -12.77
N TYR A 131 14.63 17.34 -11.98
CA TYR A 131 15.40 18.52 -12.36
C TYR A 131 16.76 18.54 -11.68
N ALA A 132 17.81 18.92 -12.42
CA ALA A 132 19.18 19.05 -11.91
C ALA A 132 19.69 17.81 -11.12
N ALA A 133 19.37 16.61 -11.61
CA ALA A 133 19.66 15.34 -10.94
C ALA A 133 18.94 15.10 -9.60
N THR A 134 17.91 15.89 -9.31
CA THR A 134 17.04 15.76 -8.14
C THR A 134 15.64 15.37 -8.59
N THR A 135 15.09 14.34 -7.96
CA THR A 135 13.71 13.90 -8.14
C THR A 135 12.86 14.48 -7.03
N THR A 136 11.69 15.04 -7.37
CA THR A 136 10.65 15.36 -6.38
C THR A 136 9.53 14.35 -6.54
N SER A 137 9.19 13.67 -5.45
CA SER A 137 8.15 12.65 -5.43
C SER A 137 7.15 12.88 -4.30
N ALA A 138 6.01 12.20 -4.41
CA ALA A 138 5.00 12.12 -3.38
C ALA A 138 4.30 10.75 -3.44
N VAL A 139 3.54 10.45 -2.41
CA VAL A 139 2.75 9.21 -2.30
C VAL A 139 1.28 9.59 -2.23
N PHE A 140 0.48 8.84 -2.98
CA PHE A 140 -0.96 9.00 -3.06
C PHE A 140 -1.64 7.70 -2.65
N ILE A 141 -2.83 7.80 -2.08
CA ILE A 141 -3.67 6.64 -1.77
C ILE A 141 -4.94 6.76 -2.60
N ILE A 142 -5.19 5.76 -3.44
CA ILE A 142 -6.44 5.61 -4.16
C ILE A 142 -7.35 4.74 -3.30
N ASP A 143 -8.54 5.26 -3.01
CA ASP A 143 -9.63 4.56 -2.33
C ASP A 143 -10.65 4.11 -3.40
N PRO A 144 -10.70 2.81 -3.75
CA PRO A 144 -11.67 2.29 -4.70
C PRO A 144 -13.10 2.38 -4.17
N GLN A 145 -14.01 2.93 -4.97
CA GLN A 145 -15.42 3.09 -4.61
C GLN A 145 -16.32 2.47 -5.70
N PRO A 146 -17.60 2.14 -5.40
CA PRO A 146 -18.53 1.70 -6.42
C PRO A 146 -18.68 2.76 -7.52
N GLY A 147 -18.31 2.42 -8.76
CA GLY A 147 -18.40 3.32 -9.92
C GLY A 147 -17.33 4.41 -10.00
N GLY A 148 -16.27 4.37 -9.17
CA GLY A 148 -15.22 5.38 -9.19
C GLY A 148 -14.13 5.19 -8.15
N TYR A 149 -13.36 6.24 -7.88
CA TYR A 149 -12.31 6.26 -6.87
C TYR A 149 -12.14 7.66 -6.29
N ALA A 150 -11.59 7.72 -5.08
CA ALA A 150 -11.08 8.96 -4.50
C ALA A 150 -9.55 8.90 -4.40
N ILE A 151 -8.88 10.05 -4.57
CA ILE A 151 -7.44 10.17 -4.42
C ILE A 151 -7.15 10.98 -3.14
N TYR A 152 -6.30 10.43 -2.29
CA TYR A 152 -5.78 11.03 -1.07
C TYR A 152 -4.27 11.22 -1.18
N ARG A 153 -3.71 12.12 -0.37
CA ARG A 153 -2.28 12.44 -0.36
C ARG A 153 -1.67 11.94 0.94
N GLY A 154 -0.56 11.22 0.84
CA GLY A 154 0.25 10.86 2.00
C GLY A 154 1.05 12.07 2.46
N SER A 155 0.57 12.76 3.48
CA SER A 155 1.19 14.01 3.94
C SER A 155 2.37 13.77 4.87
N ILE A 156 3.53 14.27 4.46
CA ILE A 156 4.79 14.22 5.21
C ILE A 156 5.01 15.59 5.86
N PRO A 157 5.24 15.64 7.19
CA PRO A 157 5.54 16.88 7.88
C PRO A 157 6.98 17.32 7.60
N GLY A 158 7.27 18.59 7.88
CA GLY A 158 8.61 19.14 7.75
C GLY A 158 8.83 20.34 8.66
N PRO A 159 9.82 21.20 8.36
CA PRO A 159 10.22 22.30 9.24
C PRO A 159 9.11 23.32 9.53
N GLU A 160 8.22 23.55 8.57
CA GLU A 160 7.08 24.45 8.71
C GLU A 160 5.76 23.67 8.73
N PRO A 161 4.72 24.15 9.43
CA PRO A 161 3.41 23.53 9.41
C PRO A 161 2.82 23.49 8.00
N LEU A 162 2.20 22.36 7.64
CA LEU A 162 1.44 22.24 6.40
C LEU A 162 0.21 23.18 6.44
N PRO A 163 -0.04 23.96 5.38
CA PRO A 163 -1.20 24.86 5.32
C PRO A 163 -2.51 24.09 5.28
N ASP A 164 -2.53 22.95 4.59
CA ASP A 164 -3.62 21.98 4.59
C ASP A 164 -3.03 20.57 4.60
N ARG A 165 -3.36 19.79 5.63
CA ARG A 165 -2.82 18.43 5.81
C ARG A 165 -3.42 17.40 4.86
N ASP A 166 -4.51 17.71 4.16
CA ASP A 166 -5.12 16.77 3.22
C ASP A 166 -4.60 16.98 1.78
N PHE A 167 -4.00 18.15 1.51
CA PHE A 167 -3.57 18.56 0.16
C PHE A 167 -2.11 19.00 0.07
N SER A 168 -1.38 19.06 1.19
CA SER A 168 0.01 19.53 1.23
C SER A 168 0.96 18.48 1.80
N THR A 169 2.22 18.52 1.36
CA THR A 169 3.28 17.63 1.86
C THR A 169 4.66 18.25 1.70
N TYR A 170 5.62 17.78 2.47
CA TYR A 170 7.03 17.85 2.08
C TYR A 170 7.34 16.72 1.08
N SER A 171 8.27 17.00 0.17
CA SER A 171 8.63 16.08 -0.90
C SER A 171 9.41 14.87 -0.40
N LEU A 172 9.27 13.78 -1.15
CA LEU A 172 10.19 12.65 -1.12
C LEU A 172 11.24 12.81 -2.21
N SER A 173 12.40 12.19 -2.00
CA SER A 173 13.42 11.95 -3.04
C SER A 173 12.96 10.86 -4.02
N SER A 174 13.86 10.19 -4.72
CA SER A 174 13.46 9.13 -5.66
C SER A 174 12.84 7.96 -4.89
N ILE A 175 11.57 7.64 -5.14
CA ILE A 175 10.92 6.46 -4.55
C ILE A 175 11.52 5.20 -5.18
N GLN A 176 11.97 4.27 -4.34
CA GLN A 176 12.47 2.96 -4.75
C GLN A 176 11.38 1.89 -4.64
N SER A 177 10.55 1.96 -3.59
CA SER A 177 9.44 1.03 -3.42
C SER A 177 8.32 1.58 -2.54
N VAL A 178 7.10 1.12 -2.79
CA VAL A 178 5.90 1.38 -1.99
C VAL A 178 5.30 0.03 -1.59
N ARG A 179 5.10 -0.23 -0.30
CA ARG A 179 4.61 -1.53 0.19
C ARG A 179 3.68 -1.37 1.38
N PHE A 180 2.57 -2.08 1.36
CA PHE A 180 1.79 -2.34 2.56
C PHE A 180 2.35 -3.55 3.32
N VAL A 181 2.57 -3.38 4.62
CA VAL A 181 3.01 -4.44 5.54
C VAL A 181 2.20 -4.32 6.82
N GLU A 182 1.36 -5.33 7.10
CA GLU A 182 0.49 -5.37 8.29
C GLU A 182 -0.36 -4.08 8.47
N GLY A 183 -0.87 -3.52 7.37
CA GLY A 183 -1.66 -2.28 7.35
C GLY A 183 -0.84 -0.99 7.42
N TYR A 184 0.47 -1.06 7.69
CA TYR A 184 1.36 0.09 7.57
C TYR A 184 1.82 0.26 6.12
N LEU A 185 1.91 1.51 5.68
CA LEU A 185 2.49 1.84 4.40
C LEU A 185 3.95 2.21 4.59
N GLN A 186 4.82 1.46 3.92
CA GLN A 186 6.26 1.61 3.90
C GLN A 186 6.69 2.14 2.54
N VAL A 187 7.44 3.23 2.55
CA VAL A 187 7.96 3.88 1.35
C VAL A 187 9.47 3.98 1.50
N VAL A 188 10.21 3.33 0.61
CA VAL A 188 11.66 3.46 0.56
C VAL A 188 12.00 4.52 -0.46
N GLU A 189 12.77 5.52 -0.05
CA GLU A 189 13.33 6.56 -0.92
C GLU A 189 14.84 6.48 -0.96
N ILE A 190 15.42 6.98 -2.06
CA ILE A 190 16.86 7.11 -2.27
C ILE A 190 17.19 8.51 -2.80
N ASP A 191 18.19 9.13 -2.18
CA ASP A 191 18.72 10.42 -2.62
C ASP A 191 19.81 10.25 -3.71
N PRO A 192 20.24 11.33 -4.39
CA PRO A 192 21.26 11.21 -5.45
C PRO A 192 22.61 10.64 -4.99
N PRO A 193 23.11 10.95 -3.78
CA PRO A 193 24.27 10.25 -3.19
C PRO A 193 24.08 8.74 -2.97
N GLY A 194 22.84 8.24 -2.95
CA GLY A 194 22.52 6.83 -2.71
C GLY A 194 22.19 6.50 -1.26
N ASN A 195 21.99 7.51 -0.39
CA ASN A 195 21.44 7.30 0.94
C ASN A 195 19.98 6.88 0.81
N MET A 196 19.57 5.90 1.61
CA MET A 196 18.20 5.40 1.61
C MET A 196 17.50 5.72 2.92
N ALA A 197 16.21 5.96 2.85
CA ALA A 197 15.35 6.11 4.01
C ALA A 197 14.05 5.32 3.85
N LEU A 198 13.53 4.82 4.96
CA LEU A 198 12.22 4.21 5.08
C LEU A 198 11.27 5.20 5.74
N VAL A 199 10.30 5.68 4.98
CA VAL A 199 9.18 6.49 5.45
C VAL A 199 8.00 5.58 5.76
N VAL A 200 7.40 5.74 6.93
CA VAL A 200 6.31 4.88 7.41
C VAL A 200 5.07 5.71 7.69
N PHE A 201 3.94 5.27 7.14
CA PHE A 201 2.61 5.75 7.48
C PHE A 201 1.84 4.65 8.20
N LYS A 202 1.14 5.00 9.27
CA LYS A 202 0.29 4.10 10.05
C LYS A 202 -1.18 4.28 9.64
N PRO A 203 -2.02 3.26 9.81
CA PRO A 203 -3.47 3.40 9.64
C PRO A 203 -4.04 4.58 10.43
N SER A 204 -5.05 5.23 9.85
CA SER A 204 -5.79 6.32 10.48
C SER A 204 -7.27 6.21 10.15
N ASN A 205 -8.08 7.18 10.61
CA ASN A 205 -9.50 7.25 10.24
C ASN A 205 -9.73 7.76 8.80
N SER A 206 -8.67 8.07 8.07
CA SER A 206 -8.68 8.49 6.66
C SER A 206 -7.84 7.54 5.80
N PRO A 207 -8.25 7.23 4.56
CA PRO A 207 -7.42 6.50 3.60
C PRO A 207 -6.06 7.14 3.34
N ALA A 208 -5.92 8.46 3.56
CA ALA A 208 -4.65 9.19 3.47
C ALA A 208 -3.55 8.66 4.39
N MET A 209 -3.91 7.87 5.41
CA MET A 209 -3.04 7.39 6.48
C MET A 209 -2.42 8.54 7.30
N GLU A 210 -1.66 8.21 8.35
CA GLU A 210 -0.96 9.21 9.16
C GLU A 210 0.54 8.95 9.12
N TYR A 211 1.35 9.97 8.85
CA TYR A 211 2.80 9.87 8.95
C TYR A 211 3.21 9.41 10.36
N SER A 212 4.05 8.37 10.42
CA SER A 212 4.53 7.79 11.68
C SER A 212 6.02 8.06 11.93
N GLY A 213 6.83 8.16 10.88
CA GLY A 213 8.26 8.40 11.03
C GLY A 213 9.07 8.17 9.76
N CYS A 214 10.36 8.51 9.83
CA CYS A 214 11.35 8.28 8.79
C CYS A 214 12.64 7.73 9.43
N LEU A 215 13.21 6.69 8.84
CA LEU A 215 14.38 5.98 9.33
C LEU A 215 15.43 5.89 8.22
N ASN A 216 16.66 6.32 8.49
CA ASN A 216 17.76 6.11 7.55
C ASN A 216 18.13 4.62 7.51
N LEU A 217 18.32 4.08 6.32
CA LEU A 217 18.69 2.68 6.09
C LEU A 217 20.20 2.60 5.80
N GLU A 218 20.88 1.68 6.48
CA GLU A 218 22.28 1.37 6.22
C GLU A 218 22.42 0.08 5.40
N VAL A 219 23.17 0.14 4.30
CA VAL A 219 23.54 -1.04 3.54
C VAL A 219 24.76 -1.68 4.20
N VAL A 220 24.57 -2.85 4.79
CA VAL A 220 25.66 -3.61 5.42
C VAL A 220 26.02 -4.79 4.52
N GLU A 221 27.26 -4.79 4.00
CA GLU A 221 27.82 -5.97 3.32
C GLU A 221 28.14 -7.05 4.37
N SER A 222 27.24 -8.00 4.57
CA SER A 222 27.50 -9.14 5.46
C SER A 222 28.23 -10.26 4.72
N THR A 223 29.44 -10.61 5.20
CA THR A 223 30.15 -11.83 4.79
C THR A 223 29.82 -13.03 5.67
N ARG A 224 29.18 -12.83 6.85
CA ARG A 224 28.78 -13.89 7.80
C ARG A 224 27.64 -13.41 8.71
N GLY A 225 26.41 -13.82 8.44
CA GLY A 225 25.26 -13.61 9.32
C GLY A 225 24.45 -12.35 9.00
N GLY A 226 23.16 -12.52 8.74
CA GLY A 226 22.28 -11.46 8.23
C GLY A 226 22.10 -10.26 9.16
N LEU A 227 21.37 -9.27 8.65
CA LEU A 227 20.95 -8.06 9.37
C LEU A 227 20.29 -8.42 10.73
N CYS A 228 20.50 -7.59 11.75
CA CYS A 228 20.01 -7.78 13.13
C CYS A 228 20.65 -8.94 13.93
N SER A 229 21.94 -9.23 13.71
CA SER A 229 22.67 -10.33 14.39
C SER A 229 23.07 -10.05 15.86
N ASN A 230 23.00 -8.81 16.33
CA ASN A 230 23.19 -8.48 17.74
C ASN A 230 21.84 -8.44 18.46
N ARG A 231 21.24 -9.62 18.66
CA ARG A 231 20.29 -9.79 19.76
C ARG A 231 21.12 -9.98 21.02
N GLU A 232 21.48 -8.89 21.67
CA GLU A 232 22.06 -8.96 23.01
C GLU A 232 21.06 -9.69 23.92
N SER A 233 21.56 -10.76 24.56
CA SER A 233 20.89 -11.59 25.55
C SER A 233 20.98 -10.99 26.95
#